data_AF-A0A351KDW3-F1
#
_entry.id   AF-A0A351KDW3-F1
#
_cell.length_a   1.000
_cell.length_b   1.000
_cell.length_c   1.000
_cell.angle_alpha   90.00
_cell.angle_beta   90.00
_cell.angle_gamma   90.00
#
_symmetry.space_group_name_H-M   'P 1'
#
loop_
_entity.id
_entity.type
_entity.pdbx_description
1 polymer ?
#
loop_
_entity_poly.entity_id
_entity_poly.type
_entity_poly.pdbx_seq_one_letter_code
_entity_poly.pdbx_strand_id
1 'polypeptide(L)'
;EFAGEAWPNFNKSIWDKVRDEARSSINNEEFRILASDINGSVLKTARENALKAGVSDLIAFQKLDVKDFSSQKKYGCIICNPPYGERLGEKKQVEELYKTMGKVFSNLNEWSYFILTSYDEFQNLFGRKADKNRKLYNGRIQCYYYEYFGELPPRK
;
A
#
# COMPACT_ATOMS: atom_id res chain seq x y z
N GLU A 1 -11.32 -17.78 12.85
CA GLU A 1 -11.36 -19.24 13.03
C GLU A 1 -10.67 -19.90 11.84
N PHE A 2 -10.20 -21.12 12.03
CA PHE A 2 -9.52 -21.95 11.04
C PHE A 2 -10.11 -23.36 11.07
N ALA A 3 -10.20 -24.02 9.91
CA ALA A 3 -10.77 -25.37 9.82
C ALA A 3 -10.07 -26.39 10.74
N GLY A 4 -8.77 -26.22 10.99
CA GLY A 4 -7.98 -27.09 11.87
C GLY A 4 -8.35 -27.01 13.36
N GLU A 5 -9.11 -25.99 13.80
CA GLU A 5 -9.60 -25.88 15.18
C GLU A 5 -10.64 -26.96 15.53
N ALA A 6 -11.32 -27.51 14.52
CA ALA A 6 -12.34 -28.55 14.69
C ALA A 6 -11.80 -29.98 14.52
N TRP A 7 -10.50 -30.15 14.27
CA TRP A 7 -9.94 -31.48 14.08
C TRP A 7 -9.99 -32.28 15.38
N PRO A 8 -10.57 -33.50 15.38
CA PRO A 8 -10.81 -34.27 16.60
C PRO A 8 -9.53 -34.68 17.31
N ASN A 9 -8.42 -34.76 16.57
CA ASN A 9 -7.11 -35.17 17.09
C ASN A 9 -6.21 -33.98 17.45
N PHE A 10 -6.71 -32.74 17.37
CA PHE A 10 -5.93 -31.56 17.68
C PHE A 10 -6.34 -30.97 19.03
N ASN A 11 -5.36 -30.71 19.90
CA ASN A 11 -5.64 -30.20 21.22
C ASN A 11 -6.05 -28.71 21.15
N LYS A 12 -7.30 -28.42 21.52
CA LYS A 12 -7.86 -27.07 21.56
C LYS A 12 -7.05 -26.10 22.43
N SER A 13 -6.43 -26.59 23.51
CA SER A 13 -5.64 -25.73 24.41
C SER A 13 -4.41 -25.11 23.73
N ILE A 14 -3.91 -25.73 22.65
CA ILE A 14 -2.81 -25.17 21.85
C ILE A 14 -3.28 -23.93 21.10
N TRP A 15 -4.49 -23.97 20.52
CA TRP A 15 -5.08 -22.81 19.85
C TRP A 15 -5.27 -21.65 20.80
N ASP A 16 -5.81 -21.91 21.98
CA ASP A 16 -6.02 -20.87 23.01
C ASP A 16 -4.69 -20.22 23.41
N LYS A 17 -3.66 -21.04 23.68
CA LYS A 17 -2.32 -20.55 24.02
C LYS A 17 -1.72 -19.66 22.94
N VAL A 18 -1.74 -20.11 21.67
CA VAL A 18 -1.16 -19.34 20.56
C VAL A 18 -1.94 -18.04 20.30
N ARG A 19 -3.27 -18.04 20.51
CA ARG A 19 -4.08 -16.82 20.43
C ARG A 19 -3.72 -15.82 21.52
N ASP A 20 -3.48 -16.29 22.73
CA ASP A 20 -3.08 -15.43 23.85
C ASP A 20 -1.66 -14.87 23.67
N GLU A 21 -0.73 -15.67 23.14
CA GLU A 21 0.61 -15.21 22.74
C GLU A 21 0.52 -14.13 21.65
N ALA A 22 -0.31 -14.33 20.63
CA ALA A 22 -0.52 -13.35 19.57
C ALA A 22 -1.11 -12.03 20.11
N ARG A 23 -2.10 -12.10 21.01
CA ARG A 23 -2.69 -10.92 21.67
C ARG A 23 -1.66 -10.18 22.53
N SER A 24 -0.85 -10.92 23.27
CA SER A 24 0.19 -10.35 24.13
C SER A 24 1.34 -9.71 23.33
N SER A 25 1.49 -10.10 22.06
CA SER A 25 2.51 -9.57 21.15
C SER A 25 2.08 -8.31 20.37
N ILE A 26 0.88 -7.78 20.63
CA ILE A 26 0.41 -6.54 19.99
C ILE A 26 1.30 -5.37 20.43
N ASN A 27 1.93 -4.71 19.46
CA ASN A 27 2.65 -3.45 19.69
C ASN A 27 1.65 -2.29 19.70
N ASN A 28 1.62 -1.54 20.80
CA ASN A 28 0.75 -0.37 20.98
C ASN A 28 1.46 0.96 20.71
N GLU A 29 2.60 0.94 20.02
CA GLU A 29 3.27 2.17 19.57
C GLU A 29 2.34 3.01 18.70
N GLU A 30 2.26 4.30 19.02
CA GLU A 30 1.46 5.24 18.25
C GLU A 30 2.16 5.62 16.95
N PHE A 31 1.47 5.40 15.84
CA PHE A 31 1.85 5.90 14.54
C PHE A 31 0.59 6.24 13.74
N ARG A 32 0.80 6.92 12.61
CA ARG A 32 -0.31 7.32 11.74
C ARG A 32 0.01 7.07 10.27
N ILE A 33 -0.82 6.27 9.63
CA ILE A 33 -0.83 6.06 8.18
C ILE A 33 -1.78 7.06 7.55
N LEU A 34 -1.38 7.64 6.41
CA LEU A 34 -2.26 8.44 5.56
C LEU A 34 -2.70 7.58 4.39
N ALA A 35 -4.01 7.54 4.14
CA ALA A 35 -4.60 6.82 3.01
C ALA A 35 -5.52 7.75 2.25
N SER A 36 -5.38 7.78 0.92
CA SER A 36 -6.20 8.64 0.07
C SER A 36 -6.66 7.96 -1.20
N ASP A 37 -7.83 8.40 -1.67
CA ASP A 37 -8.40 8.03 -2.96
C ASP A 37 -9.28 9.19 -3.46
N ILE A 38 -9.45 9.31 -4.78
CA ILE A 38 -10.42 10.26 -5.36
C ILE A 38 -11.87 9.80 -5.17
N ASN A 39 -12.09 8.51 -4.95
CA ASN A 39 -13.40 7.90 -4.83
C ASN A 39 -13.87 7.82 -3.36
N GLY A 40 -14.85 8.65 -3.02
CA GLY A 40 -15.41 8.70 -1.67
C GLY A 40 -16.10 7.40 -1.24
N SER A 41 -16.66 6.61 -2.16
CA SER A 41 -17.29 5.33 -1.82
C SER A 41 -16.26 4.28 -1.42
N VAL A 42 -15.13 4.22 -2.13
CA VAL A 42 -14.00 3.35 -1.78
C VAL A 42 -13.45 3.70 -0.41
N LEU A 43 -13.30 5.00 -0.10
CA LEU A 43 -12.86 5.44 1.22
C LEU A 43 -13.86 5.10 2.33
N LYS A 44 -15.17 5.10 2.05
CA LYS A 44 -16.18 4.66 3.01
C LYS A 44 -15.97 3.17 3.34
N THR A 45 -15.86 2.32 2.31
CA THR A 45 -15.58 0.90 2.47
C THR A 45 -14.25 0.65 3.19
N ALA A 46 -13.22 1.43 2.87
CA ALA A 46 -11.91 1.29 3.51
C ALA A 46 -11.95 1.61 5.02
N ARG A 47 -12.72 2.63 5.43
CA ARG A 47 -12.95 2.94 6.86
C ARG A 47 -13.69 1.81 7.57
N GLU A 48 -14.75 1.27 6.96
CA GLU A 48 -15.50 0.15 7.52
C GLU A 48 -14.61 -1.11 7.67
N ASN A 49 -13.72 -1.36 6.71
CA ASN A 49 -12.76 -2.46 6.78
C ASN A 49 -11.72 -2.23 7.88
N ALA A 50 -11.19 -1.01 8.02
CA ALA A 50 -10.24 -0.68 9.08
C ALA A 50 -10.86 -0.86 10.48
N LEU A 51 -12.15 -0.49 10.64
CA LEU A 51 -12.89 -0.73 11.88
C LEU A 51 -13.03 -2.23 12.18
N LYS A 52 -13.44 -3.03 11.17
CA LYS A 52 -13.55 -4.50 11.32
C LYS A 52 -12.20 -5.16 11.64
N ALA A 53 -11.10 -4.58 11.14
CA ALA A 53 -9.75 -5.05 11.40
C ALA A 53 -9.16 -4.53 12.72
N GLY A 54 -9.84 -3.63 13.44
CA GLY A 54 -9.38 -3.07 14.72
C GLY A 54 -8.22 -2.08 14.59
N VAL A 55 -8.03 -1.45 13.43
CA VAL A 55 -6.90 -0.53 13.15
C VAL A 55 -7.36 0.85 12.68
N SER A 56 -8.64 1.20 12.87
CA SER A 56 -9.22 2.47 12.40
C SER A 56 -8.47 3.69 12.92
N ASP A 57 -7.98 3.64 14.15
CA ASP A 57 -7.38 4.78 14.83
C ASP A 57 -5.95 5.08 14.33
N LEU A 58 -5.34 4.10 13.65
CA LEU A 58 -4.00 4.20 13.07
C LEU A 58 -4.01 4.80 11.65
N ILE A 59 -5.17 4.96 11.01
CA ILE A 59 -5.28 5.33 9.59
C ILE A 59 -6.15 6.58 9.40
N ALA A 60 -5.56 7.63 8.84
CA ALA A 60 -6.31 8.80 8.37
C ALA A 60 -6.70 8.64 6.90
N PHE A 61 -7.99 8.52 6.65
CA PHE A 61 -8.56 8.46 5.30
C PHE A 61 -8.97 9.84 4.80
N GLN A 62 -8.43 10.26 3.66
CA GLN A 62 -8.73 11.55 3.02
C GLN A 62 -9.17 11.36 1.56
N LYS A 63 -10.22 12.08 1.14
CA LYS A 63 -10.53 12.19 -0.28
C LYS A 63 -9.56 13.20 -0.90
N LEU A 64 -8.56 12.70 -1.62
CA LEU A 64 -7.47 13.50 -2.17
C LEU A 64 -6.98 12.84 -3.46
N ASP A 65 -6.80 13.66 -4.49
CA ASP A 65 -6.17 13.25 -5.75
C ASP A 65 -4.64 13.25 -5.58
N VAL A 66 -3.96 12.28 -6.19
CA VAL A 66 -2.50 12.18 -6.12
C VAL A 66 -1.82 13.44 -6.64
N LYS A 67 -2.42 14.13 -7.62
CA LYS A 67 -1.89 15.39 -8.17
C LYS A 67 -1.78 16.50 -7.12
N ASP A 68 -2.61 16.43 -6.08
CA ASP A 68 -2.71 17.42 -5.00
C ASP A 68 -1.93 16.98 -3.76
N PHE A 69 -1.33 15.78 -3.78
CA PHE A 69 -0.55 15.28 -2.66
C PHE A 69 0.76 16.06 -2.52
N SER A 70 1.03 16.52 -1.31
CA SER A 70 2.29 17.14 -0.92
C SER A 70 2.55 16.92 0.56
N SER A 71 3.81 16.97 0.96
CA SER A 71 4.20 16.83 2.36
C SER A 71 5.53 17.52 2.62
N GLN A 72 5.62 18.20 3.77
CA GLN A 72 6.88 18.76 4.30
C GLN A 72 7.65 17.76 5.18
N LYS A 73 7.05 16.60 5.50
CA LYS A 73 7.73 15.54 6.25
C LYS A 73 8.82 14.90 5.39
N LYS A 74 9.84 14.38 6.05
CA LYS A 74 10.97 13.66 5.45
C LYS A 74 10.87 12.17 5.76
N TYR A 75 11.60 11.34 5.00
CA TYR A 75 11.74 9.90 5.27
C TYR A 75 10.41 9.14 5.29
N GLY A 76 9.43 9.60 4.50
CA GLY A 76 8.14 8.93 4.36
C GLY A 76 8.20 7.78 3.36
N CYS A 77 7.18 6.92 3.41
CA CYS A 77 6.99 5.83 2.47
C CYS A 77 5.62 5.94 1.82
N ILE A 78 5.57 5.86 0.48
CA ILE A 78 4.33 5.68 -0.28
C ILE A 78 4.27 4.24 -0.76
N ILE A 79 3.15 3.57 -0.53
CA ILE A 79 2.86 2.27 -1.13
C ILE A 79 1.56 2.43 -1.92
N CYS A 80 1.59 2.13 -3.21
CA CYS A 80 0.46 2.36 -4.10
C CYS A 80 0.24 1.19 -5.05
N ASN A 81 -1.02 0.83 -5.26
CA ASN A 81 -1.47 -0.10 -6.27
C ASN A 81 -2.36 0.66 -7.28
N PRO A 82 -1.79 1.48 -8.18
CA PRO A 82 -2.55 2.30 -9.11
C PRO A 82 -3.30 1.45 -10.15
N PRO A 83 -4.31 2.01 -10.85
CA PRO A 83 -5.04 1.31 -11.90
C PRO A 83 -4.13 0.82 -13.03
N TYR A 84 -4.33 -0.40 -13.51
CA TYR A 84 -3.44 -1.06 -14.47
C TYR A 84 -3.69 -0.74 -15.95
N GLY A 85 -4.81 -0.07 -16.28
CA GLY A 85 -5.12 0.30 -17.67
C GLY A 85 -5.51 -0.88 -18.57
N GLU A 86 -6.02 -1.98 -18.00
CA GLU A 86 -6.38 -3.20 -18.73
C GLU A 86 -7.53 -3.01 -19.73
N ARG A 87 -8.35 -1.96 -19.56
CA ARG A 87 -9.42 -1.61 -20.49
C ARG A 87 -8.92 -0.60 -21.53
N LEU A 88 -9.21 -0.85 -22.80
CA LEU A 88 -8.80 -0.01 -23.95
C LEU A 88 -9.14 1.49 -23.78
N GLY A 89 -10.25 1.82 -23.11
CA GLY A 89 -10.66 3.22 -22.86
C GLY A 89 -9.91 3.92 -21.72
N GLU A 90 -9.24 3.18 -20.84
CA GLU A 90 -8.60 3.71 -19.63
C GLU A 90 -7.10 3.95 -19.82
N LYS A 91 -6.49 3.39 -20.88
CA LYS A 91 -5.05 3.43 -21.12
C LYS A 91 -4.47 4.85 -21.05
N LYS A 92 -5.03 5.80 -21.80
CA LYS A 92 -4.56 7.20 -21.80
C LYS A 92 -4.66 7.86 -20.42
N GLN A 93 -5.73 7.60 -19.69
CA GLN A 93 -5.93 8.18 -18.36
C GLN A 93 -4.90 7.63 -17.36
N VAL A 94 -4.59 6.33 -17.47
CA VAL A 94 -3.57 5.65 -16.67
C VAL A 94 -2.16 6.15 -17.01
N GLU A 95 -1.85 6.37 -18.29
CA GLU A 95 -0.57 6.95 -18.69
C GLU A 95 -0.37 8.37 -18.12
N GLU A 96 -1.38 9.23 -18.19
CA GLU A 96 -1.34 10.57 -17.60
C GLU A 96 -1.26 10.54 -16.07
N LEU A 97 -1.92 9.56 -15.43
CA LEU A 97 -1.80 9.32 -14.00
C LEU A 97 -0.34 8.98 -13.63
N TYR A 98 0.32 8.08 -14.36
CA TYR A 98 1.71 7.72 -14.07
C TYR A 98 2.69 8.88 -14.26
N LYS A 99 2.50 9.71 -15.29
CA LYS A 99 3.27 10.96 -15.45
C LYS A 99 3.05 11.91 -14.27
N THR A 100 1.79 12.05 -13.85
CA THR A 100 1.42 12.89 -12.70
C THR A 100 2.06 12.37 -11.42
N MET A 101 2.00 11.07 -11.15
CA MET A 101 2.65 10.44 -10.01
C MET A 101 4.16 10.69 -10.02
N GLY A 102 4.83 10.52 -11.16
CA GLY A 102 6.25 10.81 -11.31
C GLY A 102 6.60 12.26 -10.92
N LYS A 103 5.83 13.23 -11.44
CA LYS A 103 6.01 14.66 -11.14
C LYS A 103 5.74 15.00 -9.68
N VAL A 104 4.72 14.41 -9.05
CA VAL A 104 4.41 14.67 -7.64
C VAL A 104 5.48 14.05 -6.75
N PHE A 105 5.87 12.80 -7.01
CA PHE A 105 6.79 12.06 -6.16
C PHE A 105 8.23 12.56 -6.31
N SER A 106 8.59 13.14 -7.46
CA SER A 106 9.89 13.81 -7.62
C SER A 106 10.06 15.03 -6.70
N ASN A 107 8.98 15.59 -6.16
CA ASN A 107 9.07 16.68 -5.17
C ASN A 107 9.28 16.17 -3.74
N LEU A 108 9.32 14.85 -3.53
CA LEU A 108 9.45 14.18 -2.24
C LEU A 108 10.84 13.53 -2.11
N ASN A 109 11.90 14.34 -2.14
CA ASN A 109 13.29 13.88 -2.30
C ASN A 109 13.75 12.81 -1.29
N GLU A 110 13.28 12.87 -0.04
CA GLU A 110 13.67 11.95 1.03
C GLU A 110 12.67 10.80 1.22
N TRP A 111 11.71 10.63 0.31
CA TRP A 111 10.70 9.58 0.43
C TRP A 111 11.06 8.36 -0.39
N SER A 112 10.72 7.20 0.16
CA SER A 112 10.67 5.96 -0.61
C SER A 112 9.27 5.76 -1.18
N TYR A 113 9.18 5.20 -2.38
CA TYR A 113 7.89 4.85 -2.96
C TYR A 113 7.92 3.48 -3.62
N PHE A 114 6.82 2.77 -3.47
CA PHE A 114 6.66 1.38 -3.86
C PHE A 114 5.37 1.20 -4.64
N ILE A 115 5.49 0.85 -5.92
CA ILE A 115 4.38 0.90 -6.87
C ILE A 115 4.18 -0.47 -7.50
N LEU A 116 2.97 -1.03 -7.33
CA LEU A 116 2.57 -2.28 -7.97
C LEU A 116 1.78 -1.99 -9.23
N THR A 117 2.24 -2.45 -10.39
CA THR A 117 1.47 -2.32 -11.65
C THR A 117 1.83 -3.41 -12.64
N SER A 118 0.90 -3.77 -13.53
CA SER A 118 1.15 -4.63 -14.70
C SER A 118 1.50 -3.85 -15.96
N TYR A 119 1.64 -2.53 -15.88
CA TYR A 119 1.91 -1.68 -17.04
C TYR A 119 3.40 -1.66 -17.41
N ASP A 120 3.75 -2.28 -18.53
CA ASP A 120 5.15 -2.49 -18.93
C ASP A 120 5.95 -1.17 -19.11
N GLU A 121 5.32 -0.12 -19.63
CA GLU A 121 5.99 1.18 -19.87
C GLU A 121 5.96 2.10 -18.64
N PHE A 122 5.59 1.59 -17.46
CA PHE A 122 5.39 2.39 -16.25
C PHE A 122 6.59 3.28 -15.93
N GLN A 123 7.82 2.75 -15.90
CA GLN A 123 9.02 3.53 -15.56
C GLN A 123 9.29 4.68 -16.53
N ASN A 124 8.96 4.50 -17.81
CA ASN A 124 9.12 5.55 -18.83
C ASN A 124 8.14 6.71 -18.56
N LEU A 125 6.89 6.38 -18.23
CA LEU A 125 5.84 7.36 -17.93
C LEU A 125 6.06 8.02 -16.57
N PHE A 126 6.47 7.25 -15.58
CA PHE A 126 6.82 7.70 -14.24
C PHE A 126 8.09 8.59 -14.26
N GLY A 127 8.91 8.49 -15.31
CA GLY A 127 10.05 9.38 -15.54
C GLY A 127 11.31 9.03 -14.73
N ARG A 128 11.33 7.88 -14.06
CA ARG A 128 12.48 7.39 -13.27
C ARG A 128 12.56 5.87 -13.39
N LYS A 129 13.79 5.32 -13.52
CA LYS A 129 14.04 3.88 -13.37
C LYS A 129 13.98 3.48 -11.90
N ALA A 130 13.32 2.37 -11.60
CA ALA A 130 13.26 1.84 -10.24
C ALA A 130 14.64 1.35 -9.80
N ASP A 131 14.94 1.52 -8.51
CA ASP A 131 16.20 1.04 -7.94
C ASP A 131 16.19 -0.48 -7.84
N LYS A 132 15.01 -1.06 -7.59
CA LYS A 132 14.72 -2.49 -7.70
C LYS A 132 13.34 -2.69 -8.30
N ASN A 133 13.16 -3.84 -8.96
CA ASN A 133 11.83 -4.33 -9.28
C ASN A 133 11.71 -5.81 -8.94
N ARG A 134 10.49 -6.25 -8.64
CA ARG A 134 10.19 -7.65 -8.38
C ARG A 134 8.98 -8.07 -9.19
N LYS A 135 9.10 -9.19 -9.89
CA LYS A 135 7.96 -9.78 -10.59
C LYS A 135 7.03 -10.43 -9.56
N LEU A 136 5.76 -10.06 -9.59
CA LEU A 136 4.69 -10.59 -8.74
C LEU A 136 3.49 -11.00 -9.60
N TYR A 137 2.51 -11.65 -8.96
CA TYR A 137 1.23 -11.97 -9.59
C TYR A 137 0.09 -11.45 -8.72
N ASN A 138 -0.77 -10.62 -9.31
CA ASN A 138 -2.06 -10.25 -8.71
C ASN A 138 -3.15 -11.12 -9.36
N GLY A 139 -3.45 -12.26 -8.72
CA GLY A 139 -4.23 -13.31 -9.34
C GLY A 139 -3.50 -13.92 -10.55
N ARG A 140 -4.08 -13.81 -11.74
CA ARG A 140 -3.47 -14.27 -13.00
C ARG A 140 -2.69 -13.18 -13.75
N ILE A 141 -2.70 -11.95 -13.23
CA ILE A 141 -2.06 -10.81 -13.87
C ILE A 141 -0.61 -10.74 -13.38
N GLN A 142 0.34 -10.79 -14.32
CA GLN A 142 1.74 -10.55 -13.99
C GLN A 142 1.93 -9.04 -13.73
N CYS A 143 2.47 -8.70 -12.56
CA CYS A 143 2.78 -7.34 -12.15
C CYS A 143 4.28 -7.21 -11.86
N TYR A 144 4.76 -5.97 -11.85
CA TYR A 144 6.02 -5.61 -11.22
C TYR A 144 5.74 -4.72 -10.00
N TYR A 145 6.45 -5.01 -8.92
CA TYR A 145 6.57 -4.14 -7.76
C TYR A 145 7.85 -3.33 -7.92
N TYR A 146 7.71 -2.06 -8.28
CA TYR A 146 8.80 -1.13 -8.47
C TYR A 146 9.13 -0.44 -7.15
N GLU A 147 10.39 -0.52 -6.74
CA GLU A 147 10.91 0.03 -5.50
C GLU A 147 11.85 1.19 -5.81
N TYR A 148 11.55 2.35 -5.24
CA TYR A 148 12.36 3.56 -5.35
C TYR A 148 12.70 4.03 -3.94
N PHE A 149 13.98 4.01 -3.60
CA PHE A 149 14.48 4.33 -2.28
C PHE A 149 14.79 5.82 -2.18
N GLY A 150 14.26 6.44 -1.13
CA GLY A 150 14.75 7.71 -0.61
C GLY A 150 15.92 7.50 0.35
N GLU A 151 16.53 8.59 0.80
CA GLU A 151 17.55 8.53 1.83
C GLU A 151 16.98 7.97 3.14
N LEU A 152 17.81 7.24 3.90
CA LEU A 152 17.44 6.78 5.24
C LEU A 152 17.70 7.89 6.27
N PRO A 153 16.90 7.98 7.34
CA PRO A 153 17.23 8.83 8.46
C PRO A 153 18.64 8.53 8.98
N PRO A 154 19.40 9.54 9.45
CA PRO A 154 20.70 9.30 10.07
C PRO A 154 20.53 8.34 11.25
N ARG A 155 21.45 7.36 11.36
CA ARG A 155 21.44 6.40 12.47
C ARG A 155 21.63 7.18 13.79
N LYS A 156 20.73 6.96 14.74
CA LYS A 156 20.87 7.44 16.12
C LYS A 156 21.86 6.59 16.89
#